data_AF-A0A235J7U1-F1
#
_entry.id   AF-A0A235J7U1-F1
#
_cell.length_a   1.000
_cell.length_b   1.000
_cell.length_c   1.000
_cell.angle_alpha   90.00
_cell.angle_beta   90.00
_cell.angle_gamma   90.00
#
_symmetry.space_group_name_H-M   'P 1'
#
loop_
_entity.id
_entity.type
_entity.pdbx_description
1 polymer ?
#
loop_
_entity_poly.entity_id
_entity_poly.type
_entity_poly.pdbx_seq_one_letter_code
_entity_poly.pdbx_strand_id
1 'polypeptide(L)'
;MQQESLRIFMEHYAVMKPLYLMIIYLSSGDQHNEYLSNSREKSKENFTGVNCWNGFGFEIINALVAEGLLEFSSNKNKLIMKKQAMKAAREVLNKINIDGVDRLLEQREYHEEYINYISELDIMDEEEEEE
;
A
#
# COMPACT_ATOMS: atom_id res chain seq x y z
N MET A 1 32.75 -2.33 8.35
CA MET A 1 32.06 -3.22 7.38
C MET A 1 30.55 -3.17 7.54
N GLN A 2 29.97 -3.49 8.71
CA GLN A 2 28.50 -3.45 8.92
C GLN A 2 27.87 -2.05 8.77
N GLN A 3 28.55 -0.99 9.21
CA GLN A 3 28.04 0.38 9.09
C GLN A 3 27.98 0.87 7.63
N GLU A 4 28.93 0.42 6.80
CA GLU A 4 28.97 0.76 5.37
C GLU A 4 27.91 0.00 4.57
N SER A 5 27.70 -1.29 4.88
CA SER A 5 26.62 -2.06 4.26
C SER A 5 25.24 -1.51 4.60
N LEU A 6 25.02 -1.04 5.83
CA LEU A 6 23.77 -0.39 6.22
C LEU A 6 23.56 0.92 5.47
N ARG A 7 24.61 1.75 5.34
CA ARG A 7 24.53 3.00 4.56
C ARG A 7 24.13 2.74 3.12
N ILE A 8 24.79 1.79 2.45
CA ILE A 8 24.49 1.40 1.07
C ILE A 8 23.05 0.89 0.96
N PHE A 9 22.60 0.07 1.91
CA PHE A 9 21.22 -0.40 1.92
C PHE A 9 20.23 0.76 2.05
N MET A 10 20.45 1.70 2.97
CA MET A 10 19.55 2.84 3.17
C MET A 10 19.47 3.75 1.94
N GLU A 11 20.60 4.00 1.28
CA GLU A 11 20.65 4.77 0.02
C GLU A 11 19.88 4.06 -1.09
N HIS A 12 20.08 2.74 -1.22
CA HIS A 12 19.34 1.93 -2.18
C HIS A 12 17.84 1.87 -1.85
N TYR A 13 17.50 1.68 -0.58
CA TYR A 13 16.12 1.60 -0.08
C TYR A 13 15.35 2.90 -0.33
N ALA A 14 15.98 4.06 -0.12
CA ALA A 14 15.36 5.35 -0.39
C ALA A 14 14.88 5.50 -1.84
N VAL A 15 15.61 4.91 -2.80
CA VAL A 15 15.23 4.89 -4.22
C VAL A 15 14.22 3.80 -4.53
N MET A 16 14.41 2.60 -3.98
CA MET A 16 13.57 1.45 -4.30
C MET A 16 12.19 1.53 -3.65
N LYS A 17 12.06 2.09 -2.44
CA LYS A 17 10.78 2.24 -1.71
C LYS A 17 9.66 2.81 -2.60
N PRO A 18 9.79 4.01 -3.20
CA PRO A 18 8.72 4.56 -4.04
C PRO A 18 8.42 3.69 -5.27
N LEU A 19 9.43 3.08 -5.89
CA LEU A 19 9.23 2.17 -7.04
C LEU A 19 8.42 0.93 -6.66
N TYR A 20 8.77 0.30 -5.54
CA TYR A 20 8.06 -0.88 -5.03
C TYR A 20 6.62 -0.53 -4.67
N LEU A 21 6.39 0.56 -3.96
CA LEU A 21 5.03 0.99 -3.59
C LEU A 21 4.17 1.24 -4.84
N MET A 22 4.70 1.90 -5.87
CA MET A 22 3.99 2.07 -7.13
C MET A 22 3.69 0.73 -7.81
N ILE A 23 4.68 -0.14 -7.96
CA ILE A 23 4.52 -1.43 -8.65
C ILE A 23 3.48 -2.28 -7.91
N ILE A 24 3.57 -2.37 -6.59
CA ILE A 24 2.62 -3.15 -5.77
C ILE A 24 1.21 -2.53 -5.90
N TYR A 25 1.08 -1.20 -5.88
CA TYR A 25 -0.22 -0.53 -6.02
C TYR A 25 -0.85 -0.74 -7.41
N LEU A 26 -0.05 -0.72 -8.47
CA LEU A 26 -0.52 -0.88 -9.85
C LEU A 26 -0.80 -2.34 -10.20
N SER A 27 -0.03 -3.28 -9.65
CA SER A 27 -0.17 -4.72 -9.90
C SER A 27 -1.12 -5.44 -8.95
N SER A 28 -1.65 -4.75 -7.95
CA SER A 28 -2.57 -5.31 -6.96
C SER A 28 -4.01 -5.37 -7.44
N GLY A 29 -4.77 -6.28 -6.82
CA GLY A 29 -6.22 -6.33 -6.91
C GLY A 29 -6.87 -5.65 -5.71
N ASP A 30 -8.00 -4.98 -5.97
CA ASP A 30 -8.81 -4.38 -4.91
C ASP A 30 -9.49 -5.50 -4.09
N GLN A 31 -9.51 -5.32 -2.78
CA GLN A 31 -10.30 -6.14 -1.88
C GLN A 31 -11.57 -5.39 -1.51
N HIS A 32 -12.69 -6.10 -1.55
CA HIS A 32 -13.97 -5.57 -1.12
C HIS A 32 -14.65 -6.53 -0.15
N ASN A 33 -15.39 -5.97 0.80
CA ASN A 33 -16.26 -6.72 1.69
C ASN A 33 -17.55 -7.09 0.95
N GLU A 34 -17.68 -8.37 0.57
CA GLU A 34 -18.83 -8.88 -0.17
C GLU A 34 -20.16 -8.71 0.59
N TYR A 35 -20.13 -8.70 1.93
CA TYR A 35 -21.33 -8.53 2.76
C TYR A 35 -21.87 -7.10 2.81
N LEU A 36 -21.02 -6.11 2.47
CA LEU A 36 -21.42 -4.71 2.32
C LEU A 36 -21.80 -4.36 0.88
N SER A 37 -21.66 -5.31 -0.06
CA SER A 37 -21.99 -5.12 -1.48
C SER A 37 -23.50 -5.22 -1.76
N ASN A 38 -24.31 -4.38 -1.11
CA ASN A 38 -25.72 -4.26 -1.46
C ASN A 38 -25.92 -3.61 -2.85
N SER A 39 -24.93 -2.90 -3.37
CA SER A 39 -24.84 -2.46 -4.77
C SER A 39 -23.55 -3.00 -5.40
N ARG A 40 -23.58 -3.34 -6.68
CA ARG A 40 -22.41 -3.82 -7.44
C ARG A 40 -21.35 -2.74 -7.70
N GLU A 41 -21.50 -1.56 -7.10
CA GLU A 41 -20.60 -0.42 -7.31
C GLU A 41 -19.47 -0.46 -6.28
N LYS A 42 -18.24 -0.31 -6.78
CA LYS A 42 -17.05 -0.15 -5.93
C LYS A 42 -17.14 1.19 -5.21
N SER A 43 -16.98 1.20 -3.88
CA SER A 43 -17.03 2.42 -3.07
C SER A 43 -16.03 2.34 -1.90
N LYS A 44 -15.80 3.46 -1.23
CA LYS A 44 -14.97 3.50 -0.01
C LYS A 44 -15.51 2.63 1.13
N GLU A 45 -16.83 2.43 1.16
CA GLU A 45 -17.53 1.73 2.24
C GLU A 45 -17.38 0.21 2.13
N ASN A 46 -17.23 -0.30 0.91
CA ASN A 46 -17.00 -1.72 0.69
C ASN A 46 -15.54 -2.04 0.38
N PHE A 47 -14.69 -1.07 0.09
CA PHE A 47 -13.26 -1.26 -0.12
C PHE A 47 -12.53 -1.51 1.20
N THR A 48 -11.72 -2.57 1.24
CA THR A 48 -10.99 -2.98 2.45
C THR A 48 -9.47 -2.96 2.28
N GLY A 49 -8.97 -2.54 1.11
CA GLY A 49 -7.55 -2.41 0.83
C GLY A 49 -7.16 -3.05 -0.50
N VAL A 50 -5.85 -3.09 -0.76
CA VAL A 50 -5.29 -3.76 -1.94
C VAL A 50 -4.38 -4.91 -1.53
N ASN A 51 -4.40 -5.99 -2.32
CA ASN A 51 -3.46 -7.09 -2.16
C ASN A 51 -2.78 -7.47 -3.47
N CYS A 52 -1.55 -7.97 -3.38
CA CYS A 52 -0.83 -8.53 -4.52
C CYS A 52 -0.20 -9.87 -4.16
N TRP A 53 0.13 -10.66 -5.18
CA TRP A 53 0.92 -11.88 -4.99
C TRP A 53 2.32 -11.53 -4.48
N ASN A 54 2.77 -12.27 -3.48
CA ASN A 54 4.12 -12.16 -2.96
C ASN A 54 5.09 -12.94 -3.87
N GLY A 55 5.56 -12.29 -4.94
CA GLY A 55 6.59 -12.82 -5.85
C GLY A 55 7.98 -12.22 -5.66
N PHE A 56 8.13 -11.32 -4.68
CA PHE A 56 9.31 -10.47 -4.53
C PHE A 56 10.21 -11.00 -3.39
N GLY A 57 11.29 -11.69 -3.73
CA GLY A 57 12.32 -12.11 -2.79
C GLY A 57 13.34 -11.01 -2.50
N PHE A 58 12.90 -9.85 -2.01
CA PHE A 58 13.77 -8.68 -1.83
C PHE A 58 13.74 -8.13 -0.40
N GLU A 59 14.92 -7.76 0.12
CA GLU A 59 15.09 -7.12 1.44
C GLU A 59 14.25 -5.85 1.59
N ILE A 60 13.94 -5.17 0.47
CA ILE A 60 13.04 -4.02 0.42
C ILE A 60 11.64 -4.35 0.95
N ILE A 61 11.08 -5.53 0.61
CA ILE A 61 9.76 -5.93 1.11
C ILE A 61 9.78 -6.08 2.63
N ASN A 62 10.83 -6.70 3.18
CA ASN A 62 10.98 -6.86 4.62
C ASN A 62 11.08 -5.50 5.32
N ALA A 63 11.81 -4.54 4.74
CA ALA A 63 11.89 -3.19 5.27
C ALA A 63 10.53 -2.46 5.21
N LEU A 64 9.78 -2.59 4.10
CA LEU A 64 8.43 -2.03 3.98
C LEU A 64 7.45 -2.64 5.00
N VAL A 65 7.58 -3.93 5.30
CA VAL A 65 6.78 -4.59 6.35
C VAL A 65 7.19 -4.10 7.74
N ALA A 66 8.49 -3.95 8.00
CA ALA A 66 8.99 -3.42 9.27
C ALA A 66 8.57 -1.96 9.52
N GLU A 67 8.34 -1.18 8.46
CA GLU A 67 7.78 0.18 8.55
C GLU A 67 6.24 0.23 8.64
N GLY A 68 5.56 -0.92 8.70
CA GLY A 68 4.10 -0.98 8.75
C GLY A 68 3.42 -0.55 7.44
N LEU A 69 4.15 -0.46 6.33
CA LEU A 69 3.59 -0.08 5.02
C LEU A 69 2.92 -1.27 4.33
N LEU A 70 3.45 -2.46 4.56
CA LEU A 70 2.94 -3.71 4.03
C LEU A 70 2.71 -4.71 5.16
N GLU A 71 1.81 -5.66 4.93
CA GLU A 71 1.60 -6.80 5.81
C GLU A 71 1.58 -8.09 4.98
N PHE A 72 2.16 -9.16 5.50
CA PHE A 72 2.00 -10.48 4.89
C PHE A 72 0.64 -11.06 5.27
N SER A 73 -0.07 -11.66 4.31
CA SER A 73 -1.21 -12.51 4.64
C SER A 73 -0.80 -13.65 5.59
N SER A 74 -1.76 -14.24 6.29
CA SER A 74 -1.49 -15.30 7.29
C SER A 74 -0.72 -16.50 6.72
N ASN A 75 -0.89 -16.82 5.44
CA ASN A 75 -0.17 -17.86 4.70
C ASN A 75 1.03 -17.34 3.88
N LYS A 76 1.40 -16.07 4.05
CA LYS A 76 2.55 -15.35 3.45
C LYS A 76 2.61 -15.34 1.91
N ASN A 77 1.51 -15.72 1.25
CA ASN A 77 1.45 -15.77 -0.21
C ASN A 77 1.03 -14.44 -0.84
N LYS A 78 0.53 -13.50 -0.03
CA LYS A 78 0.10 -12.17 -0.45
C LYS A 78 0.73 -11.09 0.41
N LEU A 79 0.90 -9.94 -0.20
CA LEU A 79 1.19 -8.68 0.47
C LEU A 79 -0.08 -7.84 0.48
N ILE A 80 -0.43 -7.32 1.65
CA ILE A 80 -1.54 -6.41 1.87
C ILE A 80 -0.92 -5.02 2.06
N MET A 81 -1.38 -4.04 1.28
CA MET A 81 -0.88 -2.68 1.39
C MET A 81 -1.72 -1.91 2.41
N LYS A 82 -1.06 -1.31 3.41
CA LYS A 82 -1.73 -0.46 4.40
C LYS A 82 -2.07 0.89 3.80
N LYS A 83 -3.00 1.60 4.46
CA LYS A 83 -3.53 2.89 4.00
C LYS A 83 -2.44 3.95 3.77
N GLN A 84 -1.48 4.05 4.67
CA GLN A 84 -0.32 4.92 4.53
C GLN A 84 0.54 4.60 3.28
N ALA A 85 0.70 3.32 2.95
CA ALA A 85 1.44 2.89 1.76
C ALA A 85 0.68 3.19 0.47
N MET A 86 -0.66 3.05 0.47
CA MET A 86 -1.50 3.45 -0.65
C MET A 86 -1.40 4.97 -0.90
N LYS A 87 -1.43 5.78 0.16
CA LYS A 87 -1.23 7.22 0.09
C LYS A 87 0.14 7.56 -0.53
N ALA A 88 1.21 6.98 0.00
CA ALA A 88 2.55 7.19 -0.52
C ALA A 88 2.69 6.77 -1.99
N ALA A 89 2.12 5.63 -2.39
CA ALA A 89 2.13 5.17 -3.77
C ALA A 89 1.42 6.17 -4.71
N ARG A 90 0.24 6.67 -4.32
CA ARG A 90 -0.53 7.65 -5.11
C ARG A 90 0.19 8.98 -5.22
N GLU A 91 0.80 9.47 -4.14
CA GLU A 91 1.60 10.70 -4.18
C GLU A 91 2.78 10.62 -5.14
N VAL A 92 3.45 9.47 -5.23
CA VAL A 92 4.54 9.27 -6.20
C VAL A 92 3.97 9.18 -7.62
N LEU A 93 2.86 8.46 -7.83
CA LEU A 93 2.20 8.35 -9.13
C LEU A 93 1.73 9.72 -9.66
N ASN A 94 1.18 10.58 -8.81
CA ASN A 94 0.79 11.94 -9.20
C ASN A 94 1.97 12.85 -9.61
N LYS A 95 3.21 12.49 -9.23
CA LYS A 95 4.41 13.27 -9.54
C LYS A 95 5.18 12.72 -10.74
N ILE A 96 4.89 11.49 -11.17
CA ILE A 96 5.61 10.85 -12.27
C ILE A 96 4.91 11.13 -13.59
N ASN A 97 5.69 11.48 -14.61
CA ASN A 97 5.18 11.72 -15.95
C ASN A 97 5.08 10.39 -16.73
N ILE A 98 4.05 9.59 -16.44
CA ILE A 98 3.75 8.34 -17.15
C ILE A 98 2.33 8.42 -17.71
N ASP A 99 2.22 8.23 -19.03
CA ASP A 99 0.94 8.24 -19.72
C ASP A 99 -0.05 7.23 -19.11
N GLY A 100 -1.28 7.70 -18.87
CA GLY A 100 -2.37 6.86 -18.36
C GLY A 100 -2.45 6.74 -16.84
N VAL A 101 -1.48 7.28 -16.09
CA VAL A 101 -1.54 7.31 -14.62
C VAL A 101 -2.74 8.11 -14.13
N ASP A 102 -2.97 9.32 -14.65
CA ASP A 102 -4.08 10.18 -14.21
C ASP A 102 -5.43 9.48 -14.34
N ARG A 103 -5.71 8.91 -15.53
CA ARG A 103 -6.93 8.14 -15.80
C ARG A 103 -7.08 6.93 -14.87
N LEU A 104 -5.99 6.24 -14.57
CA LEU A 104 -6.01 5.09 -13.66
C LEU A 104 -6.30 5.51 -12.21
N LEU A 105 -5.76 6.66 -11.79
CA LEU A 105 -6.03 7.23 -10.47
C LEU A 105 -7.47 7.72 -10.35
N GLU A 106 -8.02 8.34 -11.39
CA GLU A 106 -9.44 8.75 -11.49
C GLU A 106 -10.38 7.54 -11.39
N GLN A 107 -10.08 6.43 -12.07
CA GLN A 107 -10.88 5.19 -11.97
C GLN A 107 -10.87 4.58 -10.57
N ARG A 108 -9.92 4.98 -9.72
CA ARG A 108 -9.74 4.53 -8.34
C ARG A 108 -9.98 5.68 -7.35
N GLU A 109 -10.87 6.62 -7.67
CA GLU A 109 -11.20 7.76 -6.79
C GLU A 109 -11.64 7.31 -5.39
N TYR A 110 -12.41 6.22 -5.29
CA TYR A 110 -12.81 5.63 -4.00
C TYR A 110 -11.62 5.17 -3.12
N HIS A 111 -10.44 4.94 -3.69
CA HIS A 111 -9.22 4.71 -2.89
C HIS A 111 -8.80 5.99 -2.17
N GLU A 112 -8.89 7.14 -2.84
CA GLU A 112 -8.61 8.46 -2.24
C GLU A 112 -9.59 8.75 -1.12
N GLU A 113 -10.88 8.46 -1.35
CA GLU A 113 -11.89 8.63 -0.33
C GLU A 113 -11.63 7.73 0.88
N TYR A 114 -11.27 6.46 0.66
CA TYR A 114 -10.89 5.54 1.74
C TYR A 114 -9.64 6.01 2.50
N ILE A 115 -8.61 6.48 1.79
CA ILE A 115 -7.36 7.01 2.39
C ILE A 115 -7.64 8.22 3.28
N ASN A 116 -8.59 9.07 2.92
CA ASN A 116 -8.94 10.26 3.69
C ASN A 116 -10.05 10.02 4.72
N TYR A 117 -10.71 8.86 4.68
CA TYR A 117 -11.74 8.50 5.64
C TYR A 117 -11.11 7.99 6.93
N ILE A 118 -11.27 8.72 8.04
CA ILE A 118 -10.90 8.23 9.37
C ILE A 118 -11.97 7.22 9.79
N SER A 119 -11.64 5.94 9.75
CA SER A 119 -12.52 4.89 10.27
C SER A 119 -12.25 4.68 11.77
N GLU A 120 -13.23 4.14 12.49
CA GLU A 120 -13.05 3.74 13.89
C GLU A 120 -11.89 2.73 14.06
N LEU A 121 -11.58 1.95 13.03
CA LEU A 121 -10.43 1.03 13.00
C LEU A 121 -9.08 1.76 12.96
N ASP A 122 -8.99 2.91 12.27
CA ASP A 122 -7.75 3.70 12.24
C ASP A 122 -7.44 4.29 13.64
N ILE A 123 -8.49 4.58 14.43
CA ILE A 123 -8.34 5.10 15.81
C ILE A 123 -7.81 3.99 16.74
N MET A 124 -8.24 2.75 16.54
CA MET A 124 -7.76 1.61 17.34
C MET A 124 -6.32 1.19 16.98
N ASP A 125 -5.95 1.22 15.70
CA ASP A 125 -4.58 0.93 15.26
C ASP A 125 -3.58 1.99 15.78
N GLU A 126 -3.99 3.26 15.88
CA GLU A 126 -3.16 4.33 16.48
C GLU A 126 -2.98 4.16 18.02
N GLU A 127 -4.00 3.66 18.72
CA GLU A 127 -3.93 3.41 20.17
C GLU A 127 -3.04 2.19 20.52
N GLU A 128 -2.97 1.17 19.67
CA GLU A 128 -2.07 0.01 19.87
C GLU A 128 -0.59 0.31 19.55
N GLU A 129 -0.29 1.34 18.74
CA GLU A 129 1.10 1.76 18.45
C GLU A 129 1.70 2.70 19.53
N GLU A 130 0.87 3.29 20.41
CA GLU A 130 1.31 4.15 21.53
C GLU A 130 1.56 3.41 22.86
N GLU A 131 1.29 2.09 22.94
CA GLU A 131 1.61 1.21 24.09
C GLU A 131 2.88 0.37 23.92
#